data_AF-A0A2S6TJV1-F1
#
_entry.id   AF-A0A2S6TJV1-F1
#
_cell.length_a   1.000
_cell.length_b   1.000
_cell.length_c   1.000
_cell.angle_alpha   90.00
_cell.angle_beta   90.00
_cell.angle_gamma   90.00
#
_symmetry.space_group_name_H-M   'P 1'
#
loop_
_entity.id
_entity.type
_entity.pdbx_description
1 polymer ?
#
loop_
_entity_poly.entity_id
_entity_poly.type
_entity_poly.pdbx_seq_one_letter_code
_entity_poly.pdbx_strand_id
1 'polypeptide(L)'
;WDPLIKWIGQEFALKFSVAIGVIPIAQPTNTVSKLKNLIQKYNDFQITAISELAVNTCSLIVTLAMIKRKISVSEASSLVSLEESHQLHRFKEEINISKQQDAVQQELKEALEFFFLVSK
;
A
#
# COMPACT_ATOMS: atom_id res chain seq x y z
N TRP A 1 4.27 -9.32 -3.09
CA TRP A 1 4.59 -8.52 -1.89
C TRP A 1 6.09 -8.40 -1.65
N ASP A 2 6.86 -9.50 -1.70
CA ASP A 2 8.32 -9.50 -1.44
C ASP A 2 9.15 -8.45 -2.22
N PRO A 3 8.90 -8.19 -3.52
CA PRO A 3 9.66 -7.17 -4.24
C PRO A 3 9.51 -5.77 -3.62
N LEU A 4 8.33 -5.43 -3.10
CA LEU A 4 8.09 -4.14 -2.44
C LEU A 4 8.73 -4.07 -1.06
N ILE A 5 8.68 -5.16 -0.28
CA ILE A 5 9.36 -5.25 1.02
C ILE A 5 10.87 -5.09 0.84
N LYS A 6 11.45 -5.76 -0.17
CA LYS A 6 12.88 -5.62 -0.50
C LYS A 6 13.21 -4.20 -0.93
N TRP A 7 12.39 -3.61 -1.81
CA TRP A 7 12.59 -2.24 -2.29
C TRP A 7 12.58 -1.22 -1.14
N ILE A 8 11.53 -1.21 -0.31
CA ILE A 8 11.42 -0.24 0.78
C ILE A 8 12.52 -0.46 1.85
N GLY A 9 12.94 -1.73 2.03
CA GLY A 9 14.07 -2.10 2.87
C GLY A 9 15.40 -1.51 2.37
N GLN A 10 15.63 -1.52 1.07
CA GLN A 10 16.82 -0.93 0.44
C GLN A 10 16.75 0.60 0.44
N GLU A 11 15.63 1.17 0.03
CA GLU A 11 15.42 2.62 -0.12
C GLU A 11 15.59 3.38 1.20
N PHE A 12 15.08 2.81 2.31
CA PHE A 12 15.05 3.49 3.62
C PHE A 12 15.86 2.78 4.71
N ALA A 13 16.67 1.79 4.33
CA ALA A 13 17.45 0.95 5.25
C ALA A 13 16.57 0.38 6.39
N LEU A 14 15.46 -0.26 6.01
CA LEU A 14 14.47 -0.85 6.91
C LEU A 14 14.59 -2.38 6.92
N LYS A 15 14.18 -3.00 8.03
CA LYS A 15 14.04 -4.46 8.14
C LYS A 15 12.63 -4.79 8.62
N PHE A 16 11.96 -5.70 7.91
CA PHE A 16 10.61 -6.15 8.25
C PHE A 16 10.65 -7.59 8.72
N SER A 17 9.84 -7.89 9.73
CA SER A 17 9.53 -9.26 10.10
C SER A 17 8.28 -9.68 9.34
N VAL A 18 8.35 -10.74 8.54
CA VAL A 18 7.19 -11.27 7.81
C VAL A 18 6.52 -12.34 8.68
N ALA A 19 5.24 -12.17 8.97
CA ALA A 19 4.44 -13.14 9.71
C ALA A 19 3.95 -14.26 8.80
N ILE A 20 3.80 -15.46 9.36
CA ILE A 20 3.18 -16.62 8.71
C ILE A 20 2.08 -17.12 9.63
N GLY A 21 0.88 -17.33 9.08
CA GLY A 21 -0.32 -17.67 9.85
C GLY A 21 -1.05 -16.43 10.38
N VAL A 22 -1.78 -16.60 11.48
CA VAL A 22 -2.68 -15.56 12.03
C VAL A 22 -2.13 -14.82 13.25
N ILE A 23 -0.97 -15.25 13.76
CA ILE A 23 -0.38 -14.66 14.97
C ILE A 23 0.41 -13.40 14.57
N PRO A 24 0.05 -12.21 15.11
CA PRO A 24 0.77 -10.99 14.83
C PRO A 24 2.18 -11.05 15.44
N ILE A 25 3.16 -10.48 14.74
CA ILE A 25 4.53 -10.36 15.23
C ILE A 25 4.94 -8.89 15.36
N ALA A 26 5.72 -8.59 16.39
CA ALA A 26 6.26 -7.26 16.57
C ALA A 26 7.28 -6.93 15.46
N GLN A 27 7.13 -5.73 14.88
CA GLN A 27 8.11 -5.19 13.94
C GLN A 27 9.32 -4.60 14.71
N PRO A 28 10.54 -4.60 14.13
CA PRO A 28 11.69 -3.97 14.75
C PRO A 28 11.40 -2.50 15.10
N THR A 29 11.68 -2.09 16.34
CA THR A 29 11.39 -0.73 16.84
C THR A 29 12.04 0.36 15.99
N ASN A 30 13.26 0.10 15.48
CA ASN A 30 13.95 0.98 14.55
C ASN A 30 13.18 1.17 13.23
N THR A 31 12.59 0.11 12.67
CA THR A 31 11.79 0.18 11.44
C THR A 31 10.55 1.03 11.65
N VAL A 32 9.82 0.80 12.75
CA VAL A 32 8.63 1.59 13.10
C VAL A 32 8.99 3.06 13.29
N SER A 33 10.08 3.35 14.01
CA SER A 33 10.54 4.72 14.26
C SER A 33 10.96 5.44 12.99
N LYS A 34 11.69 4.76 12.09
CA LYS A 34 12.09 5.34 10.79
C LYS A 34 10.90 5.61 9.89
N LEU A 35 9.92 4.71 9.84
CA LEU A 35 8.68 4.93 9.07
C LEU A 35 7.91 6.12 9.63
N LYS A 36 7.77 6.23 10.96
CA LYS A 36 7.13 7.39 11.60
C LYS A 36 7.84 8.69 11.22
N ASN A 37 9.17 8.73 11.32
CA ASN A 37 9.96 9.91 10.94
C ASN A 37 9.87 10.22 9.44
N LEU A 38 9.68 9.22 8.58
CA LEU A 38 9.47 9.41 7.15
C LEU A 38 8.11 10.08 6.88
N ILE A 39 7.06 9.61 7.55
CA ILE A 39 5.71 10.20 7.40
C ILE A 39 5.65 11.63 7.94
N GLN A 40 6.33 11.90 9.06
CA GLN A 40 6.38 13.23 9.67
C GLN A 40 7.07 14.32 8.82
N LYS A 41 7.71 13.95 7.71
CA LYS A 41 8.30 14.92 6.76
C LYS A 41 7.29 15.51 5.79
N TYR A 42 6.11 14.90 5.67
CA TYR A 42 5.04 15.38 4.81
C TYR A 42 4.19 16.42 5.55
N ASN A 43 3.57 17.35 4.81
CA ASN A 43 2.64 18.32 5.38
C ASN A 43 1.29 17.66 5.73
N ASP A 44 0.43 18.37 6.47
CA ASP A 44 -0.84 17.82 6.97
C ASP A 44 -1.78 17.32 5.85
N PHE A 45 -1.81 18.02 4.71
CA PHE A 45 -2.61 17.61 3.55
C PHE A 45 -2.05 16.35 2.87
N GLN A 46 -0.72 16.27 2.73
CA GLN A 46 -0.05 15.06 2.24
C GLN A 46 -0.24 13.88 3.19
N ILE A 47 -0.21 14.09 4.50
CA ILE A 47 -0.48 13.05 5.51
C ILE A 47 -1.94 12.57 5.39
N THR A 48 -2.88 13.48 5.13
CA THR A 48 -4.29 13.14 4.88
C THR A 48 -4.41 12.20 3.67
N ALA A 49 -3.76 12.54 2.56
CA ALA A 49 -3.72 11.71 1.37
C ALA A 49 -3.04 10.34 1.62
N ILE A 50 -1.94 10.31 2.38
CA ILE A 50 -1.27 9.08 2.79
C ILE A 50 -2.20 8.19 3.62
N SER A 51 -2.94 8.78 4.55
CA SER A 51 -3.89 8.05 5.40
C SER A 51 -4.98 7.40 4.54
N GLU A 52 -5.57 8.16 3.62
CA GLU A 52 -6.59 7.66 2.70
C GLU A 52 -6.07 6.50 1.83
N LEU A 53 -4.88 6.67 1.24
CA LEU A 53 -4.22 5.62 0.47
C LEU A 53 -3.92 4.37 1.33
N ALA A 54 -3.47 4.55 2.57
CA ALA A 54 -3.13 3.44 3.45
C ALA A 54 -4.37 2.65 3.92
N VAL A 55 -5.53 3.31 4.07
CA VAL A 55 -6.81 2.65 4.35
C VAL A 55 -7.24 1.81 3.14
N ASN A 56 -7.27 2.41 1.95
CA ASN A 56 -7.72 1.72 0.74
C ASN A 56 -6.77 0.58 0.31
N THR A 57 -5.47 0.71 0.54
CA THR A 57 -4.51 -0.37 0.24
C THR A 57 -4.34 -1.38 1.37
N CYS A 58 -4.83 -1.08 2.58
CA CYS A 58 -4.47 -1.76 3.83
C CYS A 58 -2.94 -1.92 4.03
N SER A 59 -2.10 -1.09 3.40
CA SER A 59 -0.66 -1.31 3.36
C SER A 59 0.13 -0.02 3.17
N LEU A 60 0.81 0.42 4.23
CA LEU A 60 1.70 1.58 4.16
C LEU A 60 2.84 1.40 3.14
N ILE A 61 3.32 0.17 2.93
CA ILE A 61 4.38 -0.11 1.95
C ILE A 61 3.87 0.15 0.53
N VAL A 62 2.65 -0.28 0.19
CA VAL A 62 2.03 -0.05 -1.12
C VAL A 62 1.76 1.44 -1.32
N THR A 63 1.21 2.12 -0.31
CA THR A 63 1.02 3.59 -0.32
C THR A 63 2.32 4.33 -0.63
N LEU A 64 3.40 4.02 0.08
CA LEU A 64 4.70 4.65 -0.14
C LEU A 64 5.29 4.32 -1.51
N ALA A 65 5.08 3.10 -2.01
CA ALA A 65 5.49 2.71 -3.35
C ALA A 65 4.78 3.53 -4.44
N MET A 66 3.47 3.78 -4.29
CA MET A 66 2.71 4.64 -5.21
C MET A 66 3.21 6.09 -5.18
N ILE A 67 3.36 6.67 -3.98
CA ILE A 67 3.85 8.06 -3.80
C ILE A 67 5.25 8.24 -4.40
N LYS A 68 6.11 7.24 -4.25
CA LYS A 68 7.46 7.21 -4.83
C LYS A 68 7.47 6.81 -6.31
N ARG A 69 6.31 6.64 -6.94
CA ARG A 69 6.14 6.20 -8.34
C ARG A 69 6.87 4.89 -8.66
N LYS A 70 7.03 4.03 -7.65
CA LYS A 70 7.63 2.70 -7.79
C LYS A 70 6.66 1.72 -8.45
N ILE A 71 5.37 1.91 -8.22
CA ILE A 71 4.27 1.17 -8.84
C ILE A 71 3.19 2.17 -9.27
N SER A 72 2.45 1.80 -10.31
CA SER A 72 1.27 2.50 -10.78
C SER A 72 0.04 2.20 -9.91
N VAL A 73 -1.02 3.00 -10.08
CA VAL A 73 -2.31 2.78 -9.40
C VAL A 73 -2.94 1.45 -9.80
N SER A 74 -2.80 1.04 -11.06
CA SER A 74 -3.32 -0.25 -11.56
C SER A 74 -2.57 -1.43 -10.93
N GLU A 75 -1.25 -1.35 -10.83
CA GLU A 75 -0.45 -2.37 -10.12
C GLU A 75 -0.81 -2.42 -8.63
N ALA A 76 -1.04 -1.28 -7.98
CA ALA A 76 -1.46 -1.22 -6.59
C ALA A 76 -2.83 -1.86 -6.37
N SER A 77 -3.84 -1.52 -7.19
CA SER A 77 -5.18 -2.13 -7.12
C SER A 77 -5.11 -3.65 -7.32
N SER A 78 -4.29 -4.11 -8.27
CA SER A 78 -4.06 -5.55 -8.50
C SER A 78 -3.42 -6.25 -7.29
N LEU A 79 -2.52 -5.57 -6.57
CA LEU A 79 -1.89 -6.10 -5.36
C LEU A 79 -2.87 -6.21 -4.18
N VAL A 80 -3.79 -5.25 -4.05
CA VAL A 80 -4.82 -5.23 -2.99
C VAL A 80 -5.77 -6.41 -3.15
N SER A 81 -6.25 -6.68 -4.38
CA SER A 81 -7.15 -7.81 -4.67
C SER A 81 -6.45 -9.13 -4.96
N LEU A 82 -5.14 -9.25 -4.67
CA LEU A 82 -4.38 -10.46 -5.02
C LEU A 82 -4.95 -11.72 -4.34
N GLU A 83 -5.30 -11.63 -3.06
CA GLU A 83 -5.82 -12.77 -2.31
C GLU A 83 -7.23 -13.15 -2.81
N GLU A 84 -8.11 -12.17 -3.00
CA GLU A 84 -9.49 -12.37 -3.50
C GLU A 84 -9.47 -13.02 -4.89
N SER A 85 -8.67 -12.50 -5.81
CA SER A 85 -8.54 -13.05 -7.17
C SER A 85 -7.99 -14.48 -7.16
N HIS A 86 -7.05 -14.78 -6.27
CA HIS A 86 -6.52 -16.14 -6.10
C HIS A 86 -7.58 -17.10 -5.54
N GLN A 87 -8.40 -16.65 -4.57
CA GLN A 87 -9.49 -17.46 -4.02
C GLN A 87 -10.56 -17.75 -5.09
N LEU A 88 -11.01 -16.75 -5.85
CA LEU A 88 -11.99 -16.94 -6.93
C LEU A 88 -11.52 -17.94 -7.98
N HIS A 89 -10.27 -17.82 -8.42
CA HIS A 89 -9.68 -18.76 -9.36
C HIS A 89 -9.69 -20.20 -8.83
N ARG A 90 -9.46 -20.38 -7.52
CA ARG A 90 -9.51 -21.71 -6.87
C ARG A 90 -10.92 -22.26 -6.75
N PHE A 91 -11.91 -21.42 -6.47
CA PHE A 91 -13.30 -21.84 -6.30
C PHE A 91 -14.10 -21.93 -7.62
N LYS A 92 -13.51 -21.49 -8.75
CA LYS A 92 -14.16 -21.43 -10.08
C LYS A 92 -15.49 -20.66 -10.05
N GLU A 93 -15.63 -19.72 -9.13
CA GLU A 93 -16.84 -18.90 -9.03
C GLU A 93 -16.71 -17.70 -9.97
N GLU A 94 -17.73 -17.49 -10.81
CA GLU A 94 -17.83 -16.30 -11.67
C GLU A 94 -18.40 -15.11 -10.88
N ILE A 95 -17.72 -14.71 -9.79
CA ILE A 95 -18.02 -13.45 -9.11
C ILE A 95 -17.30 -12.33 -9.86
N ASN A 96 -18.07 -11.38 -10.37
CA ASN A 96 -17.52 -10.21 -11.03
C ASN A 96 -16.97 -9.20 -10.00
N ILE A 97 -15.68 -9.35 -9.65
CA ILE A 97 -14.96 -8.40 -8.79
C ILE A 97 -14.47 -7.13 -9.53
N SER A 98 -14.70 -7.03 -10.85
CA SER A 98 -14.19 -5.91 -11.65
C SER A 98 -14.73 -4.57 -11.13
N LYS A 99 -16.01 -4.52 -10.73
CA LYS A 99 -16.62 -3.29 -10.20
C LYS A 99 -15.95 -2.81 -8.91
N GLN A 100 -15.58 -3.73 -8.03
CA GLN A 100 -14.91 -3.39 -6.77
C GLN A 100 -13.46 -2.97 -7.04
N GLN A 101 -12.78 -3.64 -7.97
CA GLN A 101 -11.44 -3.26 -8.41
C GLN A 101 -11.41 -1.87 -9.08
N ASP A 102 -12.43 -1.56 -9.90
CA ASP A 102 -12.58 -0.26 -10.55
C ASP A 102 -12.79 0.86 -9.52
N ALA A 103 -13.63 0.60 -8.51
CA ALA A 103 -13.86 1.55 -7.41
C ALA A 103 -12.58 1.82 -6.61
N VAL A 104 -11.88 0.76 -6.17
CA VAL A 104 -10.59 0.89 -5.46
C VAL A 104 -9.57 1.62 -6.33
N GLN A 105 -9.48 1.30 -7.63
CA GLN A 105 -8.54 1.97 -8.53
C GLN A 105 -8.84 3.48 -8.64
N GLN A 106 -10.11 3.85 -8.69
CA GLN A 106 -10.53 5.25 -8.76
C GLN A 106 -10.21 5.99 -7.46
N GLU A 107 -10.53 5.42 -6.30
CA GLU A 107 -10.21 5.99 -4.98
C GLU A 107 -8.69 6.19 -4.80
N LEU A 108 -7.89 5.18 -5.17
CA LEU A 108 -6.44 5.27 -5.14
C LEU A 108 -5.89 6.35 -6.08
N LYS A 109 -6.51 6.53 -7.26
CA LYS A 109 -6.11 7.56 -8.22
C LYS A 109 -6.39 8.95 -7.65
N GLU A 110 -7.59 9.20 -7.15
CA GLU A 110 -8.00 10.50 -6.62
C GLU A 110 -7.14 10.91 -5.43
N ALA A 111 -6.92 10.00 -4.47
CA ALA A 111 -6.07 10.27 -3.32
C ALA A 111 -4.60 10.52 -3.71
N LEU A 112 -4.08 9.80 -4.71
CA LEU A 112 -2.72 10.01 -5.21
C LEU A 112 -2.58 11.34 -5.98
N GLU A 113 -3.57 11.72 -6.79
CA GLU A 113 -3.62 13.03 -7.45
C GLU A 113 -3.68 14.15 -6.43
N PHE A 114 -4.53 14.03 -5.42
CA PHE A 114 -4.61 14.98 -4.31
C PHE A 114 -3.26 15.13 -3.60
N PHE A 115 -2.57 14.03 -3.27
CA PHE A 115 -1.22 14.06 -2.69
C PHE A 115 -0.27 14.92 -3.52
N PHE A 116 -0.21 14.73 -4.84
CA PHE A 116 0.70 15.50 -5.70
C PHE A 116 0.26 16.96 -5.89
N LEU A 117 -1.03 17.26 -5.86
CA LEU A 117 -1.55 18.63 -5.95
C LEU A 117 -1.16 19.47 -4.74
N VAL A 118 -1.22 18.90 -3.53
CA VAL A 118 -0.87 19.56 -2.26
C VAL A 118 0.62 19.50 -1.91
N SER A 119 1.45 19.03 -2.84
CA SER A 119 2.91 18.94 -2.72
C SER A 119 3.66 20.18 -3.25
N LYS A 120 2.94 21.19 -3.75
CA LYS A 120 3.48 22.48 -4.20
C LYS A 120 3.46 23.50 -3.06
#